data_AF-A0A9E5VNN2-F1
#
_entry.id   AF-A0A9E5VNN2-F1
#
_cell.length_a   1.000
_cell.length_b   1.000
_cell.length_c   1.000
_cell.angle_alpha   90.00
_cell.angle_beta   90.00
_cell.angle_gamma   90.00
#
_symmetry.space_group_name_H-M   'P 1'
#
loop_
_entity.id
_entity.type
_entity.pdbx_description
1 polymer ?
#
loop_
_entity_poly.entity_id
_entity_poly.type
_entity_poly.pdbx_seq_one_letter_code
_entity_poly.pdbx_strand_id
1 'polypeptide(L)'
;MNCFRCGRENGQGSAFCIHCGAALTADAPPQGCPLQPAAGKKRIRFIVVIAAGAVALAGVLVAAYFLFLAGPGIKGLWVCMERGWALRIEDSVLTEYSPAGTDKISYTYQNGRGAAVLADGEVSFTVSGGEMTLVDEETGEKYLFVRRNDGTDVEAVIEAGLRGLWSSEELGRVIDLGQNGALTLHAASGESDGSFAFDLMQGRGAITLEGREYGFTAGWDIITVEGMGDFVRADETLDVAAFVRRHGKSPLAGMWYDVSGQYGAVTFGEDGTYRVELYGRTSTGTYTFDAVTGKGFIRPDGGDEPVYFILEDGRLTLGEATYTRQYVEQPGAEDFYAAIAGSWIAAQNHNLVLEFAGDGTVVFHSGSGTVRGTLAFNPVERTGTISLAETEHYSFRLAEDTLYVDGYPYVRAETVNIPERDPDSLPGMWYDEAGQAGTLYFDENGAVTMETHGVVYSGTYTFNKAAGSGKMVVEVDGEDVTISIYLLYGKLYTDDTVYTQKHVEQAP
;
A
#
# COMPACT_ATOMS: atom_id res chain seq x y z
N MET A 1 -14.90 -2.69 -37.46
CA MET A 1 -13.62 -2.35 -38.17
C MET A 1 -12.50 -2.35 -37.14
N ASN A 2 -11.35 -2.95 -37.44
CA ASN A 2 -10.27 -3.05 -36.46
C ASN A 2 -9.38 -1.81 -36.53
N CYS A 3 -9.00 -1.29 -35.37
CA CYS A 3 -8.11 -0.13 -35.30
C CYS A 3 -6.71 -0.50 -35.78
N PHE A 4 -6.16 0.22 -36.76
CA PHE A 4 -4.82 -0.03 -37.30
C PHE A 4 -3.71 0.16 -36.24
N ARG A 5 -3.98 0.95 -35.20
CA ARG A 5 -3.01 1.23 -34.11
C ARG A 5 -3.01 0.19 -32.98
N CYS A 6 -4.18 -0.23 -32.49
CA CYS A 6 -4.27 -1.13 -31.32
C CYS A 6 -4.88 -2.51 -31.64
N GLY A 7 -5.30 -2.75 -32.89
CA GLY A 7 -5.85 -4.03 -33.35
C GLY A 7 -7.27 -4.35 -32.88
N ARG A 8 -7.86 -3.58 -31.96
CA ARG A 8 -9.20 -3.86 -31.39
C ARG A 8 -10.34 -3.49 -32.32
N GLU A 9 -11.41 -4.26 -32.25
CA GLU A 9 -12.62 -4.10 -33.06
C GLU A 9 -13.45 -2.90 -32.57
N ASN A 10 -13.87 -2.05 -33.51
CA ASN A 10 -14.74 -0.89 -33.27
C ASN A 10 -16.04 -1.06 -34.07
N GLY A 11 -17.12 -0.47 -33.55
CA GLY A 11 -18.44 -0.46 -34.20
C GLY A 11 -18.40 0.14 -35.62
N GLN A 12 -19.20 -0.41 -36.53
CA GLN A 12 -19.30 0.08 -37.91
C GLN A 12 -19.70 1.56 -37.95
N GLY A 13 -18.96 2.38 -38.72
CA GLY A 13 -19.19 3.82 -38.85
C GLY A 13 -18.43 4.73 -37.87
N SER A 14 -17.61 4.16 -36.98
CA SER A 14 -16.80 4.94 -36.04
C SER A 14 -15.64 5.65 -36.75
N ALA A 15 -15.56 6.97 -36.66
CA ALA A 15 -14.46 7.77 -37.22
C ALA A 15 -13.16 7.68 -36.41
N PHE A 16 -13.25 7.34 -35.12
CA PHE A 16 -12.12 7.20 -34.19
C PHE A 16 -12.27 5.95 -33.34
N CYS A 17 -11.14 5.38 -32.90
CA CYS A 17 -11.12 4.20 -32.06
C CYS A 17 -11.51 4.56 -30.63
N ILE A 18 -12.55 3.92 -30.11
CA ILE A 18 -13.03 4.15 -28.73
C ILE A 18 -12.04 3.72 -27.65
N HIS A 19 -11.03 2.92 -28.02
CA HIS A 19 -10.05 2.37 -27.08
C HIS A 19 -8.72 3.12 -27.06
N CYS A 20 -8.35 3.81 -28.14
CA CYS A 20 -7.04 4.49 -28.21
C CYS A 20 -7.09 5.87 -28.91
N GLY A 21 -8.28 6.34 -29.30
CA GLY A 21 -8.49 7.65 -29.93
C GLY A 21 -8.00 7.78 -31.38
N ALA A 22 -7.35 6.76 -31.95
CA ALA A 22 -6.81 6.83 -33.31
C ALA A 22 -7.91 6.93 -34.38
N ALA A 23 -7.74 7.79 -35.38
CA ALA A 23 -8.66 7.89 -36.51
C ALA A 23 -8.73 6.56 -37.29
N LEU A 24 -9.95 6.15 -37.64
CA LEU A 24 -10.26 4.87 -38.27
C LEU A 24 -10.53 4.98 -39.78
N THR A 25 -10.74 6.19 -40.29
CA THR A 25 -10.90 6.48 -41.72
C THR A 25 -9.85 7.49 -42.16
N ALA A 26 -9.12 7.16 -43.23
CA ALA A 26 -8.14 8.05 -43.85
C ALA A 26 -8.86 8.96 -44.86
N ASP A 27 -9.10 10.22 -44.48
CA ASP A 27 -9.49 11.26 -45.45
C ASP A 27 -8.23 11.88 -46.07
N ALA A 28 -8.25 11.99 -47.40
CA ALA A 28 -7.11 12.34 -48.26
C ALA A 28 -6.78 13.85 -48.29
N PRO A 29 -5.53 14.25 -48.53
CA PRO A 29 -5.18 15.60 -49.00
C PRO A 29 -5.36 15.73 -50.54
N PRO A 30 -5.55 16.95 -51.09
CA PRO A 30 -5.89 17.14 -52.50
C PRO A 30 -4.69 16.98 -53.45
N GLN A 31 -4.87 16.03 -54.39
CA GLN A 31 -4.36 15.85 -55.77
C GLN A 31 -2.97 16.38 -56.22
N GLY A 32 -2.19 15.47 -56.83
CA GLY A 32 -1.09 15.82 -57.76
C GLY A 32 -0.19 14.70 -58.35
N CYS A 33 -0.75 13.63 -58.97
CA CYS A 33 -0.18 12.76 -60.04
C CYS A 33 1.17 11.97 -59.84
N PRO A 34 1.46 10.89 -60.62
CA PRO A 34 1.34 9.50 -60.16
C PRO A 34 2.65 8.69 -60.22
N LEU A 35 2.81 7.65 -59.39
CA LEU A 35 3.62 6.48 -59.72
C LEU A 35 3.08 5.20 -59.02
N GLN A 36 3.04 4.12 -59.80
CA GLN A 36 2.51 2.78 -59.49
C GLN A 36 3.40 1.98 -58.50
N PRO A 37 2.92 0.83 -57.97
CA PRO A 37 3.34 0.29 -56.69
C PRO A 37 4.53 -0.70 -56.78
N ALA A 38 5.36 -0.72 -55.74
CA ALA A 38 6.27 -1.85 -55.46
C ALA A 38 5.75 -2.64 -54.25
N ALA A 39 5.66 -3.94 -54.45
CA ALA A 39 5.04 -4.93 -53.59
C ALA A 39 5.69 -5.04 -52.19
N GLY A 40 4.84 -5.15 -51.16
CA GLY A 40 5.28 -5.57 -49.83
C GLY A 40 5.81 -7.01 -49.82
N LYS A 41 6.90 -7.25 -49.10
CA LYS A 41 7.33 -8.59 -48.69
C LYS A 41 7.48 -8.67 -47.17
N LYS A 42 6.93 -9.76 -46.66
CA LYS A 42 6.81 -10.16 -45.25
C LYS A 42 8.18 -10.33 -44.59
N ARG A 43 8.28 -9.84 -43.34
CA ARG A 43 9.36 -10.12 -42.38
C ARG A 43 9.42 -11.62 -42.06
N ILE A 44 10.60 -12.22 -42.19
CA ILE A 44 10.95 -13.52 -41.60
C ILE A 44 12.01 -13.23 -40.54
N ARG A 45 11.69 -13.54 -39.28
CA ARG A 45 12.65 -13.53 -38.16
C ARG A 45 13.64 -14.68 -38.36
N PHE A 46 14.93 -14.40 -38.43
CA PHE A 46 15.98 -15.40 -38.31
C PHE A 46 16.56 -15.37 -36.90
N ILE A 47 16.48 -16.51 -36.23
CA ILE A 47 17.32 -16.85 -35.07
C ILE A 47 18.68 -17.26 -35.64
N VAL A 48 19.75 -16.54 -35.28
CA VAL A 48 21.12 -16.95 -35.60
C VAL A 48 21.64 -17.80 -34.45
N VAL A 49 21.68 -19.12 -34.67
CA VAL A 49 22.53 -20.03 -33.91
C VAL A 49 23.89 -20.02 -34.58
N ILE A 50 24.92 -19.56 -33.87
CA ILE A 50 26.31 -19.65 -34.32
C ILE A 50 26.73 -21.12 -34.29
N ALA A 51 26.90 -21.73 -35.46
CA ALA A 51 27.71 -22.92 -35.64
C ALA A 51 28.96 -22.54 -36.44
N ALA A 52 30.10 -22.53 -35.76
CA ALA A 52 31.41 -22.32 -36.35
C ALA A 52 31.70 -23.41 -37.40
N GLY A 53 32.07 -23.00 -38.63
CA GLY A 53 32.56 -23.94 -39.64
C GLY A 53 32.44 -23.46 -41.09
N ALA A 54 33.52 -22.87 -41.59
CA ALA A 54 33.99 -22.94 -42.97
C ALA A 54 33.05 -22.52 -44.13
N VAL A 55 33.19 -21.27 -44.60
CA VAL A 55 33.29 -20.97 -46.05
C VAL A 55 34.29 -19.82 -46.27
N ALA A 56 35.57 -20.15 -46.25
CA ALA A 56 36.56 -19.42 -47.03
C ALA A 56 36.47 -19.96 -48.48
N LEU A 57 36.00 -19.14 -49.43
CA LEU A 57 36.25 -19.18 -50.89
C LEU A 57 35.08 -18.53 -51.69
N ALA A 58 34.85 -17.22 -51.52
CA ALA A 58 34.08 -16.44 -52.51
C ALA A 58 34.35 -14.92 -52.46
N GLY A 59 35.37 -14.46 -51.74
CA GLY A 59 35.66 -13.03 -51.54
C GLY A 59 37.09 -12.59 -51.91
N VAL A 60 37.83 -13.39 -52.69
CA VAL A 60 39.25 -13.12 -53.00
C VAL A 60 39.48 -12.54 -54.41
N LEU A 61 38.45 -12.42 -55.26
CA LEU A 61 38.63 -11.95 -56.66
C LEU A 61 38.13 -10.54 -56.99
N VAL A 62 37.73 -9.74 -55.99
CA VAL A 62 37.46 -8.30 -56.19
C VAL A 62 38.47 -7.40 -55.45
N ALA A 63 39.26 -7.96 -54.53
CA ALA A 63 40.25 -7.22 -53.74
C ALA A 63 41.51 -6.78 -54.51
N ALA A 64 41.75 -7.30 -55.72
CA ALA A 64 43.02 -7.08 -56.44
C ALA A 64 43.00 -5.96 -57.51
N TYR A 65 41.87 -5.30 -57.77
CA TYR A 65 41.76 -4.27 -58.84
C TYR A 65 41.53 -2.83 -58.34
N PHE A 66 41.38 -2.61 -57.03
CA PHE A 66 41.03 -1.28 -56.47
C PHE A 66 42.19 -0.55 -55.77
N LEU A 67 43.42 -1.02 -55.95
CA LEU A 67 44.60 -0.28 -55.52
C LEU A 67 44.91 0.81 -56.54
N PHE A 68 45.05 2.05 -56.05
CA PHE A 68 45.43 3.28 -56.74
C PHE A 68 44.28 4.14 -57.29
N LEU A 69 43.80 5.07 -56.45
CA LEU A 69 43.70 6.51 -56.76
C LEU A 69 43.47 7.28 -55.44
N ALA A 70 44.44 8.12 -55.08
CA ALA A 70 44.53 8.84 -53.82
C ALA A 70 43.46 9.94 -53.70
N GLY A 71 42.41 9.67 -52.93
CA GLY A 71 41.62 10.70 -52.27
C GLY A 71 42.25 11.10 -50.93
N PRO A 72 41.83 12.22 -50.30
CA PRO A 72 42.27 12.58 -48.96
C PRO A 72 42.06 11.38 -48.02
N GLY A 73 43.15 10.98 -47.36
CA GLY A 73 43.14 9.79 -46.52
C GLY A 73 42.13 9.94 -45.39
N ILE A 74 41.16 9.03 -45.33
CA ILE A 74 40.16 8.95 -44.25
C ILE A 74 40.73 8.34 -42.97
N LYS A 75 42.03 8.05 -42.95
CA LYS A 75 42.74 7.51 -41.79
C LYS A 75 42.62 8.45 -40.60
N GLY A 76 42.42 7.88 -39.41
CA GLY A 76 42.36 8.61 -38.14
C GLY A 76 41.04 8.39 -37.40
N LEU A 77 40.89 9.14 -36.32
CA LEU A 77 39.71 9.11 -35.45
C LEU A 77 38.64 10.11 -35.89
N TRP A 78 37.42 9.63 -36.01
CA TRP A 78 36.22 10.38 -36.36
C TRP A 78 35.22 10.27 -35.22
N VAL A 79 34.70 11.39 -34.73
CA VAL A 79 33.82 11.41 -33.55
C VAL A 79 32.52 12.14 -33.84
N CYS A 80 31.40 11.48 -33.54
CA CYS A 80 30.08 12.08 -33.42
C CYS A 80 29.79 12.31 -31.93
N MET A 81 29.92 13.55 -31.48
CA MET A 81 29.76 13.92 -30.07
C MET A 81 28.32 13.72 -29.58
N GLU A 82 27.33 14.02 -30.44
CA GLU A 82 25.91 13.97 -30.09
C GLU A 82 25.44 12.55 -29.70
N ARG A 83 26.05 11.52 -30.30
CA ARG A 83 25.70 10.11 -30.06
C ARG A 83 26.71 9.38 -29.16
N GLY A 84 27.80 10.04 -28.74
CA GLY A 84 28.96 9.36 -28.13
C GLY A 84 29.43 8.20 -28.99
N TRP A 85 29.78 8.48 -30.25
CA TRP A 85 30.11 7.47 -31.23
C TRP A 85 31.42 7.81 -31.93
N ALA A 86 32.32 6.84 -32.04
CA ALA A 86 33.61 7.05 -32.66
C ALA A 86 33.98 5.96 -33.65
N LEU A 87 34.61 6.36 -34.76
CA LEU A 87 35.13 5.47 -35.80
C LEU A 87 36.62 5.71 -35.95
N ARG A 88 37.43 4.67 -35.78
CA ARG A 88 38.87 4.71 -36.04
C ARG A 88 39.17 3.93 -37.32
N ILE A 89 39.68 4.64 -38.32
CA ILE A 89 40.00 4.04 -39.62
C ILE A 89 41.51 3.93 -39.74
N GLU A 90 42.01 2.70 -39.78
CA GLU A 90 43.43 2.38 -39.91
C GLU A 90 43.60 1.18 -40.85
N ASP A 91 44.50 1.28 -41.82
CA ASP A 91 44.98 0.17 -42.64
C ASP A 91 43.87 -0.76 -43.19
N SER A 92 42.85 -0.16 -43.82
CA SER A 92 41.67 -0.81 -44.40
C SER A 92 40.69 -1.46 -43.40
N VAL A 93 40.89 -1.22 -42.10
CA VAL A 93 39.98 -1.63 -41.03
C VAL A 93 39.31 -0.39 -40.44
N LEU A 94 38.00 -0.48 -40.22
CA LEU A 94 37.23 0.48 -39.44
C LEU A 94 36.93 -0.16 -38.09
N THR A 95 37.37 0.47 -37.01
CA THR A 95 36.99 0.09 -35.65
C THR A 95 35.90 1.04 -35.17
N GLU A 96 34.74 0.50 -34.85
CA GLU A 96 33.61 1.20 -34.27
C GLU A 96 33.69 1.14 -32.74
N TYR A 97 33.44 2.27 -32.10
CA TYR A 97 33.29 2.38 -30.66
C TYR A 97 31.95 3.05 -30.37
N SER A 98 31.06 2.34 -29.68
CA SER A 98 29.72 2.81 -29.33
C SER A 98 29.38 2.41 -27.89
N PRO A 99 28.27 2.91 -27.33
CA PRO A 99 27.75 2.40 -26.05
C PRO A 99 27.53 0.89 -26.02
N ALA A 100 27.28 0.26 -27.17
CA ALA A 100 27.08 -1.18 -27.29
C ALA A 100 28.39 -1.99 -27.29
N GLY A 101 29.55 -1.31 -27.37
CA GLY A 101 30.87 -1.92 -27.31
C GLY A 101 31.78 -1.52 -28.47
N THR A 102 32.76 -2.38 -28.75
CA THR A 102 33.77 -2.16 -29.78
C THR A 102 33.74 -3.26 -30.84
N ASP A 103 33.61 -2.87 -32.11
CA ASP A 103 33.57 -3.79 -33.25
C ASP A 103 34.59 -3.43 -34.33
N LYS A 104 35.06 -4.44 -35.07
CA LYS A 104 36.01 -4.27 -36.19
C LYS A 104 35.37 -4.72 -37.48
N ILE A 105 35.31 -3.80 -38.43
CA ILE A 105 34.48 -3.90 -39.63
C ILE A 105 35.33 -3.57 -40.86
N SER A 106 35.00 -4.22 -41.98
CA SER A 106 35.56 -3.88 -43.29
C SER A 106 34.74 -2.77 -43.94
N TYR A 107 35.40 -1.83 -44.59
CA TYR A 107 34.73 -0.75 -45.30
C TYR A 107 35.21 -0.66 -46.75
N THR A 108 34.40 -0.02 -47.59
CA THR A 108 34.79 0.41 -48.93
C THR A 108 34.94 1.93 -48.93
N TYR A 109 35.93 2.45 -49.66
CA TYR A 109 36.09 3.89 -49.82
C TYR A 109 36.74 4.24 -51.16
N GLN A 110 36.08 5.10 -51.92
CA GLN A 110 36.57 5.61 -53.19
C GLN A 110 36.06 7.03 -53.43
N ASN A 111 36.95 7.93 -53.84
CA ASN A 111 36.61 9.30 -54.27
C ASN A 111 35.74 10.09 -53.27
N GLY A 112 36.06 10.04 -51.98
CA GLY A 112 35.32 10.80 -50.96
C GLY A 112 34.01 10.15 -50.49
N ARG A 113 33.70 8.94 -50.96
CA ARG A 113 32.51 8.17 -50.57
C ARG A 113 32.92 6.79 -50.10
N GLY A 114 32.25 6.27 -49.09
CA GLY A 114 32.45 4.92 -48.61
C GLY A 114 31.18 4.28 -48.09
N ALA A 115 31.28 2.99 -47.78
CA ALA A 115 30.20 2.21 -47.18
C ALA A 115 30.78 1.15 -46.23
N ALA A 116 30.05 0.85 -45.17
CA ALA A 116 30.39 -0.18 -44.18
C ALA A 116 29.12 -0.88 -43.69
N VAL A 117 29.26 -2.07 -43.10
CA VAL A 117 28.18 -2.76 -42.40
C VAL A 117 28.53 -2.74 -40.92
N LEU A 118 27.92 -1.82 -40.19
CA LEU A 118 28.09 -1.64 -38.75
C LEU A 118 27.16 -2.58 -37.98
N ALA A 119 27.26 -2.59 -36.64
CA ALA A 119 26.43 -3.44 -35.80
C ALA A 119 24.91 -3.24 -36.05
N ASP A 120 24.50 -1.99 -36.31
CA ASP A 120 23.11 -1.60 -36.50
C ASP A 120 22.63 -1.61 -37.95
N GLY A 121 23.52 -1.88 -38.92
CA GLY A 121 23.12 -2.00 -40.33
C GLY A 121 24.12 -1.48 -41.34
N GLU A 122 23.67 -1.40 -42.59
CA GLU A 122 24.45 -0.87 -43.70
C GLU A 122 24.45 0.66 -43.64
N VAL A 123 25.63 1.25 -43.76
CA VAL A 123 25.83 2.70 -43.74
C VAL A 123 26.63 3.13 -44.96
N SER A 124 26.28 4.28 -45.52
CA SER A 124 27.14 5.01 -46.45
C SER A 124 27.73 6.24 -45.77
N PHE A 125 28.89 6.69 -46.22
CA PHE A 125 29.48 7.92 -45.69
C PHE A 125 30.15 8.73 -46.78
N THR A 126 30.14 10.05 -46.59
CA THR A 126 30.84 11.01 -47.46
C THR A 126 31.79 11.84 -46.63
N VAL A 127 32.99 12.10 -47.15
CA VAL A 127 34.04 12.83 -46.44
C VAL A 127 34.39 14.10 -47.19
N SER A 128 34.33 15.23 -46.49
CA SER A 128 34.69 16.54 -47.02
C SER A 128 35.23 17.42 -45.89
N GLY A 129 36.35 18.09 -46.11
CA GLY A 129 36.81 19.16 -45.21
C GLY A 129 37.11 18.76 -43.75
N GLY A 130 37.40 17.49 -43.46
CA GLY A 130 37.61 17.02 -42.08
C GLY A 130 36.31 16.63 -41.36
N GLU A 131 35.20 16.60 -42.09
CA GLU A 131 33.91 16.10 -41.66
C GLU A 131 33.54 14.85 -42.46
N MET A 132 32.88 13.91 -41.79
CA MET A 132 32.30 12.72 -42.36
C MET A 132 30.81 12.73 -42.05
N THR A 133 29.99 12.75 -43.09
CA THR A 133 28.54 12.53 -42.94
C THR A 133 28.27 11.06 -43.23
N LEU A 134 27.88 10.33 -42.18
CA LEU A 134 27.43 8.95 -42.26
C LEU A 134 25.91 8.94 -42.37
N VAL A 135 25.38 8.04 -43.20
CA VAL A 135 23.96 7.85 -43.45
C VAL A 135 23.63 6.38 -43.19
N ASP A 136 22.67 6.14 -42.32
CA ASP A 136 22.05 4.83 -42.15
C ASP A 136 21.16 4.56 -43.37
N GLU A 137 21.41 3.47 -44.11
CA GLU A 137 20.68 3.17 -45.35
C GLU A 137 19.26 2.63 -45.12
N GLU A 138 18.97 2.09 -43.92
CA GLU A 138 17.62 1.63 -43.56
C GLU A 138 16.74 2.79 -43.11
N THR A 139 17.25 3.66 -42.23
CA THR A 139 16.49 4.75 -41.61
C THR A 139 16.60 6.07 -42.37
N GLY A 140 17.69 6.27 -43.11
CA GLY A 140 18.04 7.53 -43.77
C GLY A 140 18.57 8.60 -42.81
N GLU A 141 18.78 8.25 -41.53
CA GLU A 141 19.33 9.16 -40.53
C GLU A 141 20.78 9.53 -40.85
N LYS A 142 21.14 10.77 -40.52
CA LYS A 142 22.46 11.33 -40.85
C LYS A 142 23.20 11.71 -39.59
N TYR A 143 24.47 11.32 -39.55
CA TYR A 143 25.36 11.52 -38.42
C TYR A 143 26.59 12.27 -38.87
N LEU A 144 26.90 13.37 -38.17
CA LEU A 144 28.08 14.16 -38.44
C LEU A 144 29.23 13.73 -37.54
N PHE A 145 30.28 13.22 -38.17
CA PHE A 145 31.54 12.92 -37.51
C PHE A 145 32.57 13.97 -37.85
N VAL A 146 33.27 14.45 -36.84
CA VAL A 146 34.36 15.41 -36.99
C VAL A 146 35.67 14.70 -36.70
N ARG A 147 36.68 14.94 -37.54
CA ARG A 147 38.02 14.39 -37.35
C ARG A 147 38.65 14.92 -36.06
N ARG A 148 39.21 14.03 -35.25
CA ARG A 148 39.89 14.35 -33.99
C ARG A 148 41.36 13.92 -34.01
N ASN A 149 42.11 14.37 -33.01
CA ASN A 149 43.49 13.94 -32.80
C ASN A 149 43.53 12.46 -32.39
N ASP A 150 44.52 11.71 -32.86
CA ASP A 150 44.57 10.26 -32.62
C ASP A 150 44.73 9.87 -31.13
N GLY A 151 45.25 10.77 -30.30
CA GLY A 151 45.38 10.60 -28.84
C GLY A 151 44.15 11.03 -28.03
N THR A 152 43.00 11.28 -28.68
CA THR A 152 41.74 11.53 -27.98
C THR A 152 41.32 10.27 -27.22
N ASP A 153 40.89 10.45 -25.97
CA ASP A 153 40.33 9.38 -25.16
C ASP A 153 38.95 8.98 -25.70
N VAL A 154 38.88 7.81 -26.34
CA VAL A 154 37.65 7.31 -26.97
C VAL A 154 36.64 6.91 -25.90
N GLU A 155 37.07 6.36 -24.78
CA GLU A 155 36.16 5.94 -23.70
C GLU A 155 35.46 7.15 -23.10
N ALA A 156 36.18 8.25 -22.88
CA ALA A 156 35.59 9.52 -22.45
C ALA A 156 34.56 10.08 -23.45
N VAL A 157 34.71 9.83 -24.76
CA VAL A 157 33.72 10.22 -25.79
C VAL A 157 32.46 9.38 -25.66
N ILE A 158 32.57 8.07 -25.48
CA ILE A 158 31.41 7.18 -25.34
C ILE A 158 30.69 7.45 -24.03
N GLU A 159 31.42 7.58 -22.92
CA GLU A 159 30.86 7.92 -21.61
C GLU A 159 30.15 9.28 -21.66
N ALA A 160 30.70 10.27 -22.36
CA ALA A 160 30.02 11.55 -22.56
C ALA A 160 28.69 11.42 -23.30
N GLY A 161 28.55 10.46 -24.23
CA GLY A 161 27.28 10.18 -24.90
C GLY A 161 26.27 9.43 -24.03
N LEU A 162 26.71 8.69 -23.02
CA LEU A 162 25.79 8.05 -22.06
C LEU A 162 25.10 9.05 -21.14
N ARG A 163 25.65 10.25 -21.00
CA ARG A 163 25.12 11.28 -20.10
C ARG A 163 23.73 11.75 -20.50
N GLY A 164 23.02 12.30 -19.53
CA GLY A 164 21.67 12.82 -19.67
C GLY A 164 20.60 11.90 -19.08
N LEU A 165 19.36 12.20 -19.43
CA LEU A 165 18.18 11.57 -18.85
C LEU A 165 17.79 10.28 -19.59
N TRP A 166 17.45 9.27 -18.81
CA TRP A 166 16.96 7.96 -19.26
C TRP A 166 15.68 7.63 -18.50
N SER A 167 14.57 7.47 -19.20
CA SER A 167 13.25 7.32 -18.59
C SER A 167 12.64 5.94 -18.86
N SER A 168 11.87 5.44 -17.90
CA SER A 168 11.08 4.22 -18.04
C SER A 168 9.65 4.51 -17.64
N GLU A 169 8.73 4.55 -18.61
CA GLU A 169 7.31 4.75 -18.35
C GLU A 169 6.69 3.58 -17.59
N GLU A 170 7.17 2.36 -17.84
CA GLU A 170 6.69 1.14 -17.16
C GLU A 170 7.03 1.17 -15.67
N LEU A 171 8.26 1.60 -15.35
CA LEU A 171 8.73 1.68 -13.97
C LEU A 171 8.34 3.00 -13.30
N GLY A 172 8.01 4.02 -14.11
CA GLY A 172 7.75 5.37 -13.66
C GLY A 172 8.96 6.03 -13.00
N ARG A 173 10.15 5.82 -13.59
CA ARG A 173 11.44 6.26 -13.05
C ARG A 173 12.27 6.96 -14.12
N VAL A 174 13.18 7.83 -13.69
CA VAL A 174 14.18 8.48 -14.54
C VAL A 174 15.55 8.33 -13.91
N ILE A 175 16.55 7.93 -14.70
CA ILE A 175 17.96 7.94 -14.33
C ILE A 175 18.61 9.15 -15.02
N ASP A 176 19.26 10.02 -14.26
CA ASP A 176 20.15 11.06 -14.77
C ASP A 176 21.59 10.58 -14.64
N LEU A 177 22.27 10.38 -15.78
CA LEU A 177 23.70 10.07 -15.82
C LEU A 177 24.49 11.37 -15.96
N GLY A 178 25.09 11.80 -14.85
CA GLY A 178 25.82 13.05 -14.73
C GLY A 178 27.29 12.97 -15.12
N GLN A 179 28.04 14.04 -14.81
CA GLN A 179 29.48 14.10 -15.02
C GLN A 179 30.25 13.31 -13.95
N ASN A 180 31.47 12.87 -14.29
CA ASN A 180 32.39 12.19 -13.38
C ASN A 180 31.79 10.93 -12.72
N GLY A 181 30.95 10.20 -13.45
CA GLY A 181 30.29 9.00 -12.94
C GLY A 181 29.19 9.27 -11.92
N ALA A 182 28.69 10.50 -11.76
CA ALA A 182 27.54 10.78 -10.89
C ALA A 182 26.24 10.23 -11.49
N LEU A 183 25.33 9.75 -10.64
CA LEU A 183 24.01 9.26 -11.06
C LEU A 183 22.94 9.76 -10.08
N THR A 184 21.77 10.08 -10.61
CA THR A 184 20.56 10.35 -9.81
C THR A 184 19.40 9.52 -10.32
N LEU A 185 18.76 8.76 -9.43
CA LEU A 185 17.53 8.03 -9.73
C LEU A 185 16.34 8.81 -9.18
N HIS A 186 15.45 9.25 -10.06
CA HIS A 186 14.18 9.88 -9.72
C HIS A 186 13.06 8.84 -9.77
N ALA A 187 12.37 8.65 -8.65
CA ALA A 187 11.24 7.74 -8.53
C ALA A 187 10.10 8.39 -7.73
N ALA A 188 8.91 7.80 -7.79
CA ALA A 188 7.79 8.26 -6.98
C ALA A 188 8.00 8.05 -5.49
N SER A 189 9.10 7.43 -5.03
CA SER A 189 9.50 7.35 -3.63
C SER A 189 10.49 8.44 -3.20
N GLY A 190 10.94 9.28 -4.12
CA GLY A 190 12.00 10.26 -3.90
C GLY A 190 13.17 10.09 -4.87
N GLU A 191 14.25 10.82 -4.59
CA GLU A 191 15.50 10.81 -5.36
C GLU A 191 16.57 10.02 -4.60
N SER A 192 17.32 9.19 -5.32
CA SER A 192 18.46 8.44 -4.78
C SER A 192 19.72 8.79 -5.57
N ASP A 193 20.71 9.34 -4.88
CA ASP A 193 22.03 9.61 -5.46
C ASP A 193 22.87 8.33 -5.52
N GLY A 194 23.70 8.25 -6.55
CA GLY A 194 24.57 7.12 -6.80
C GLY A 194 25.74 7.45 -7.69
N SER A 195 26.37 6.39 -8.19
CA SER A 195 27.43 6.50 -9.18
C SER A 195 27.27 5.47 -10.27
N PHE A 196 27.86 5.74 -11.43
CA PHE A 196 27.99 4.76 -12.51
C PHE A 196 29.43 4.71 -13.02
N ALA A 197 29.81 3.55 -13.52
CA ALA A 197 31.03 3.33 -14.29
C ALA A 197 30.69 2.52 -15.54
N PHE A 198 31.41 2.76 -16.62
CA PHE A 198 31.23 2.07 -17.90
C PHE A 198 32.58 1.56 -18.41
N ASP A 199 32.60 0.30 -18.88
CA ASP A 199 33.74 -0.32 -19.53
C ASP A 199 33.41 -0.49 -21.02
N LEU A 200 34.06 0.32 -21.86
CA LEU A 200 33.84 0.32 -23.30
C LEU A 200 34.22 -1.01 -23.97
N MET A 201 35.22 -1.71 -23.46
CA MET A 201 35.68 -2.97 -24.04
C MET A 201 34.68 -4.10 -23.77
N GLN A 202 33.93 -4.01 -22.67
CA GLN A 202 32.90 -4.98 -22.31
C GLN A 202 31.50 -4.60 -22.79
N GLY A 203 31.27 -3.33 -23.19
CA GLY A 203 29.94 -2.81 -23.52
C GLY A 203 28.99 -2.87 -22.31
N ARG A 204 29.55 -2.78 -21.10
CA ARG A 204 28.85 -2.98 -19.84
C ARG A 204 29.29 -1.94 -18.83
N GLY A 205 28.36 -1.55 -17.98
CA GLY A 205 28.66 -0.72 -16.83
C GLY A 205 28.07 -1.27 -15.54
N ALA A 206 28.36 -0.56 -14.46
CA ALA A 206 27.82 -0.81 -13.14
C ALA A 206 27.23 0.49 -12.60
N ILE A 207 26.03 0.40 -12.01
CA ILE A 207 25.37 1.45 -11.26
C ILE A 207 25.42 1.08 -9.79
N THR A 208 25.89 1.99 -8.94
CA THR A 208 25.85 1.86 -7.50
C THR A 208 24.78 2.78 -6.93
N LEU A 209 23.78 2.21 -6.28
CA LEU A 209 22.68 2.92 -5.61
C LEU A 209 22.49 2.33 -4.21
N GLU A 210 22.47 3.19 -3.17
CA GLU A 210 22.24 2.77 -1.78
C GLU A 210 23.16 1.62 -1.30
N GLY A 211 24.41 1.62 -1.78
CA GLY A 211 25.40 0.58 -1.46
C GLY A 211 25.20 -0.76 -2.17
N ARG A 212 24.25 -0.86 -3.11
CA ARG A 212 24.06 -2.02 -3.99
C ARG A 212 24.56 -1.70 -5.39
N GLU A 213 25.18 -2.70 -6.02
CA GLU A 213 25.68 -2.61 -7.39
C GLU A 213 24.73 -3.36 -8.34
N TYR A 214 24.46 -2.75 -9.48
CA TYR A 214 23.60 -3.24 -10.55
C TYR A 214 24.39 -3.19 -11.86
N GLY A 215 24.54 -4.33 -12.54
CA GLY A 215 25.10 -4.34 -13.88
C GLY A 215 24.14 -3.67 -14.87
N PHE A 216 24.67 -3.03 -15.90
CA PHE A 216 23.85 -2.53 -17.01
C PHE A 216 24.54 -2.71 -18.36
N THR A 217 23.74 -2.84 -19.41
CA THR A 217 24.18 -2.74 -20.81
C THR A 217 23.63 -1.45 -21.40
N ALA A 218 24.41 -0.81 -22.27
CA ALA A 218 23.98 0.41 -22.94
C ALA A 218 23.93 0.24 -24.46
N GLY A 219 22.93 0.85 -25.08
CA GLY A 219 22.88 1.17 -26.49
C GLY A 219 22.77 2.69 -26.67
N TRP A 220 22.47 3.14 -27.89
CA TRP A 220 22.26 4.58 -28.14
C TRP A 220 21.01 5.11 -27.45
N ASP A 221 19.91 4.37 -27.60
CA ASP A 221 18.58 4.85 -27.19
C ASP A 221 18.00 4.09 -25.99
N ILE A 222 18.67 3.03 -25.53
CA ILE A 222 18.24 2.24 -24.38
C ILE A 222 19.41 1.87 -23.48
N ILE A 223 19.21 1.96 -22.17
CA ILE A 223 20.02 1.26 -21.17
C ILE A 223 19.15 0.20 -20.49
N THR A 224 19.71 -0.99 -20.29
CA THR A 224 19.06 -2.08 -19.56
C THR A 224 19.83 -2.33 -18.28
N VAL A 225 19.19 -2.07 -17.15
CA VAL A 225 19.79 -2.21 -15.82
C VAL A 225 19.29 -3.52 -15.19
N GLU A 226 20.22 -4.40 -14.85
CA GLU A 226 19.92 -5.71 -14.27
C GLU A 226 19.12 -5.55 -12.97
N GLY A 227 17.99 -6.25 -12.88
CA GLY A 227 17.10 -6.17 -11.71
C GLY A 227 16.27 -4.89 -11.61
N MET A 228 16.42 -3.92 -12.51
CA MET A 228 15.56 -2.74 -12.58
C MET A 228 14.70 -2.70 -13.84
N GLY A 229 15.27 -3.00 -15.00
CA GLY A 229 14.58 -3.00 -16.29
C GLY A 229 15.16 -2.01 -17.29
N ASP A 230 14.36 -1.67 -18.30
CA ASP A 230 14.78 -0.88 -19.46
C ASP A 230 14.44 0.60 -19.28
N PHE A 231 15.38 1.46 -19.67
CA PHE A 231 15.23 2.91 -19.71
C PHE A 231 15.59 3.43 -21.09
N VAL A 232 14.68 4.19 -21.69
CA VAL A 232 14.85 4.80 -23.00
C VAL A 232 15.40 6.20 -22.82
N ARG A 233 16.30 6.62 -23.71
CA ARG A 233 16.85 7.98 -23.71
C ARG A 233 15.73 9.00 -23.75
N ALA A 234 15.74 9.93 -22.81
CA ALA A 234 14.76 11.00 -22.71
C ALA A 234 15.29 12.29 -23.33
N ASP A 235 14.35 13.16 -23.71
CA ASP A 235 14.66 14.53 -24.11
C ASP A 235 15.21 15.30 -22.90
N GLU A 236 16.28 16.10 -23.10
CA GLU A 236 16.87 16.93 -22.05
C GLU A 236 15.89 17.95 -21.45
N THR A 237 14.80 18.26 -22.16
CA THR A 237 13.73 19.16 -21.71
C THR A 237 12.63 18.45 -20.91
N LEU A 238 12.76 17.16 -20.62
CA LEU A 238 11.79 16.40 -19.83
C LEU A 238 11.59 17.03 -18.45
N ASP A 239 10.33 17.36 -18.12
CA ASP A 239 9.95 17.67 -16.74
C ASP A 239 9.93 16.37 -15.93
N VAL A 240 11.08 16.05 -15.33
CA VAL A 240 11.30 14.83 -14.54
C VAL A 240 10.26 14.68 -13.44
N ALA A 241 9.94 15.77 -12.74
CA ALA A 241 8.98 15.74 -11.65
C ALA A 241 7.56 15.44 -12.16
N ALA A 242 7.14 16.02 -13.29
CA ALA A 242 5.86 15.71 -13.90
C ALA A 242 5.81 14.28 -14.47
N PHE A 243 6.91 13.80 -15.05
CA PHE A 243 7.03 12.44 -15.56
C PHE A 243 6.85 11.42 -14.43
N VAL A 244 7.63 11.55 -13.35
CA VAL A 244 7.56 10.67 -12.20
C VAL A 244 6.19 10.73 -11.52
N ARG A 245 5.56 11.92 -11.42
CA ARG A 245 4.17 12.02 -10.91
C ARG A 245 3.16 11.29 -11.78
N ARG A 246 3.35 11.27 -13.10
CA ARG A 246 2.40 10.66 -14.05
C ARG A 246 2.56 9.14 -14.14
N HIS A 247 3.79 8.65 -14.12
CA HIS A 247 4.11 7.25 -14.42
C HIS A 247 4.56 6.45 -13.18
N GLY A 248 5.04 7.14 -12.14
CA GLY A 248 5.53 6.51 -10.91
C GLY A 248 4.40 5.90 -10.09
N LYS A 249 4.56 4.62 -9.70
CA LYS A 249 3.68 3.99 -8.72
C LYS A 249 3.87 4.66 -7.37
N SER A 250 2.81 5.25 -6.84
CA SER A 250 2.84 5.90 -5.52
C SER A 250 3.28 4.88 -4.47
N PRO A 251 4.32 5.15 -3.66
CA PRO A 251 4.74 4.26 -2.57
C PRO A 251 3.66 4.10 -1.50
N LEU A 252 2.69 5.04 -1.47
CA LEU A 252 1.54 4.99 -0.58
C LEU A 252 0.45 4.03 -1.08
N ALA A 253 0.33 3.79 -2.40
CA ALA A 253 -0.79 3.04 -2.97
C ALA A 253 -0.88 1.58 -2.47
N GLY A 254 -2.09 1.13 -2.17
CA GLY A 254 -2.42 -0.18 -1.63
C GLY A 254 -2.81 -0.13 -0.14
N MET A 255 -2.90 -1.32 0.47
CA MET A 255 -3.44 -1.50 1.82
C MET A 255 -2.35 -1.37 2.89
N TRP A 256 -2.76 -0.82 4.03
CA TRP A 256 -1.97 -0.58 5.23
C TRP A 256 -2.80 -0.98 6.46
N TYR A 257 -2.17 -1.69 7.39
CA TYR A 257 -2.78 -2.23 8.60
C TYR A 257 -2.27 -1.46 9.81
N ASP A 258 -3.17 -1.04 10.70
CA ASP A 258 -2.76 -0.45 11.97
C ASP A 258 -1.94 -1.48 12.78
N VAL A 259 -0.79 -1.04 13.29
CA VAL A 259 0.15 -1.91 14.01
C VAL A 259 -0.43 -2.39 15.34
N SER A 260 -1.32 -1.62 15.97
CA SER A 260 -1.95 -2.01 17.24
C SER A 260 -3.15 -2.95 17.08
N GLY A 261 -3.71 -3.05 15.86
CA GLY A 261 -4.94 -3.78 15.58
C GLY A 261 -6.18 -3.11 16.16
N GLN A 262 -6.16 -1.80 16.40
CA GLN A 262 -7.28 -1.04 16.98
C GLN A 262 -7.91 -0.05 16.00
N TYR A 263 -7.10 0.50 15.09
CA TYR A 263 -7.51 1.59 14.21
C TYR A 263 -7.86 1.15 12.78
N GLY A 264 -7.96 -0.16 12.55
CA GLY A 264 -8.43 -0.72 11.28
C GLY A 264 -7.39 -0.66 10.16
N ALA A 265 -7.87 -0.84 8.93
CA ALA A 265 -7.04 -0.78 7.73
C ALA A 265 -7.36 0.45 6.89
N VAL A 266 -6.34 1.00 6.24
CA VAL A 266 -6.48 2.06 5.23
C VAL A 266 -5.91 1.59 3.90
N THR A 267 -6.64 1.83 2.81
CA THR A 267 -6.23 1.52 1.45
C THR A 267 -6.18 2.81 0.64
N PHE A 268 -5.03 3.10 0.02
CA PHE A 268 -4.86 4.23 -0.89
C PHE A 268 -4.93 3.76 -2.35
N GLY A 269 -5.84 4.32 -3.13
CA GLY A 269 -5.94 4.08 -4.56
C GLY A 269 -4.85 4.81 -5.35
N GLU A 270 -4.51 4.29 -6.53
CA GLU A 270 -3.61 4.97 -7.47
C GLU A 270 -4.25 6.22 -8.09
N ASP A 271 -5.58 6.34 -7.99
CA ASP A 271 -6.39 7.45 -8.52
C ASP A 271 -6.55 8.64 -7.54
N GLY A 272 -5.83 8.62 -6.41
CA GLY A 272 -5.94 9.66 -5.39
C GLY A 272 -7.14 9.47 -4.44
N THR A 273 -7.82 8.33 -4.46
CA THR A 273 -8.87 7.98 -3.48
C THR A 273 -8.31 7.19 -2.30
N TYR A 274 -9.00 7.19 -1.17
CA TYR A 274 -8.68 6.29 -0.07
C TYR A 274 -9.95 5.64 0.51
N ARG A 275 -9.75 4.52 1.18
CA ARG A 275 -10.79 3.75 1.86
C ARG A 275 -10.28 3.30 3.22
N VAL A 276 -11.01 3.61 4.29
CA VAL A 276 -10.74 3.11 5.65
C VAL A 276 -11.80 2.07 6.00
N GLU A 277 -11.36 0.94 6.52
CA GLU A 277 -12.21 -0.12 7.07
C GLU A 277 -11.94 -0.26 8.56
N LEU A 278 -12.97 -0.04 9.37
CA LEU A 278 -12.89 -0.09 10.82
C LEU A 278 -14.20 -0.64 11.39
N TYR A 279 -14.13 -1.76 12.11
CA TYR A 279 -15.27 -2.45 12.69
C TYR A 279 -16.41 -2.71 11.68
N GLY A 280 -16.06 -3.17 10.48
CA GLY A 280 -17.01 -3.42 9.39
C GLY A 280 -17.65 -2.17 8.76
N ARG A 281 -17.31 -0.96 9.24
CA ARG A 281 -17.71 0.29 8.60
C ARG A 281 -16.65 0.73 7.60
N THR A 282 -17.10 1.34 6.50
CA THR A 282 -16.24 1.88 5.46
C THR A 282 -16.39 3.39 5.41
N SER A 283 -15.27 4.11 5.41
CA SER A 283 -15.20 5.54 5.11
C SER A 283 -14.34 5.76 3.87
N THR A 284 -14.70 6.73 3.03
CA THR A 284 -14.00 7.03 1.77
C THR A 284 -13.68 8.51 1.67
N GLY A 285 -12.77 8.83 0.76
CA GLY A 285 -12.50 10.19 0.35
C GLY A 285 -11.35 10.29 -0.63
N THR A 286 -10.74 11.45 -0.66
CA THR A 286 -9.56 11.73 -1.50
C THR A 286 -8.32 11.98 -0.66
N TYR A 287 -7.14 11.78 -1.22
CA TYR A 287 -5.89 12.10 -0.56
C TYR A 287 -4.96 12.90 -1.47
N THR A 288 -4.03 13.61 -0.83
CA THR A 288 -2.87 14.18 -1.50
C THR A 288 -1.62 13.63 -0.83
N PHE A 289 -0.58 13.40 -1.61
CA PHE A 289 0.68 12.85 -1.12
C PHE A 289 1.84 13.47 -1.90
N ASP A 290 2.78 14.05 -1.17
CA ASP A 290 4.05 14.49 -1.68
C ASP A 290 5.10 13.44 -1.32
N ALA A 291 5.55 12.71 -2.33
CA ALA A 291 6.49 11.63 -2.10
C ALA A 291 7.93 12.07 -1.85
N VAL A 292 8.27 13.33 -2.13
CA VAL A 292 9.60 13.87 -1.80
C VAL A 292 9.69 14.12 -0.30
N THR A 293 8.62 14.65 0.29
CA THR A 293 8.59 14.93 1.74
C THR A 293 8.03 13.79 2.57
N GLY A 294 7.40 12.81 1.93
CA GLY A 294 6.64 11.75 2.59
C GLY A 294 5.34 12.25 3.23
N LYS A 295 4.95 13.51 3.04
CA LYS A 295 3.80 14.11 3.74
C LYS A 295 2.55 14.10 2.87
N GLY A 296 1.40 13.97 3.50
CA GLY A 296 0.13 14.05 2.83
C GLY A 296 -1.01 14.35 3.78
N PHE A 297 -2.21 14.38 3.22
CA PHE A 297 -3.44 14.42 4.00
C PHE A 297 -4.56 13.69 3.27
N ILE A 298 -5.47 13.11 4.04
CA ILE A 298 -6.75 12.59 3.57
C ILE A 298 -7.85 13.64 3.80
N ARG A 299 -8.83 13.68 2.91
CA ARG A 299 -10.04 14.49 3.02
C ARG A 299 -11.26 13.58 2.91
N PRO A 300 -11.97 13.33 4.02
CA PRO A 300 -13.18 12.51 4.02
C PRO A 300 -14.31 13.11 3.18
N ASP A 301 -15.09 12.27 2.51
CA ASP A 301 -16.26 12.70 1.73
C ASP A 301 -17.37 13.31 2.62
N GLY A 302 -17.36 12.99 3.92
CA GLY A 302 -18.32 13.50 4.92
C GLY A 302 -18.18 14.98 5.26
N GLY A 303 -17.15 15.66 4.74
CA GLY A 303 -16.89 17.08 5.01
C GLY A 303 -16.12 17.36 6.30
N ASP A 304 -15.54 16.32 6.91
CA ASP A 304 -14.66 16.44 8.08
C ASP A 304 -13.35 17.17 7.75
N GLU A 305 -12.65 17.62 8.80
CA GLU A 305 -11.35 18.25 8.64
C GLU A 305 -10.32 17.28 8.02
N PRO A 306 -9.36 17.78 7.22
CA PRO A 306 -8.31 16.95 6.66
C PRO A 306 -7.44 16.33 7.76
N VAL A 307 -7.13 15.03 7.61
CA VAL A 307 -6.23 14.33 8.54
C VAL A 307 -4.87 14.17 7.86
N TYR A 308 -3.84 14.71 8.50
CA TYR A 308 -2.47 14.68 7.98
C TYR A 308 -1.78 13.36 8.29
N PHE A 309 -0.91 12.95 7.38
CA PHE A 309 -0.08 11.75 7.53
C PHE A 309 1.34 11.95 7.03
N ILE A 310 2.23 11.08 7.49
CA ILE A 310 3.63 11.01 7.08
C ILE A 310 3.99 9.55 6.79
N LEU A 311 4.62 9.30 5.64
CA LEU A 311 5.24 8.04 5.27
C LEU A 311 6.76 8.18 5.43
N GLU A 312 7.32 7.48 6.41
CA GLU A 312 8.76 7.49 6.72
C GLU A 312 9.21 6.06 7.04
N ASP A 313 10.34 5.64 6.48
CA ASP A 313 10.92 4.29 6.68
C ASP A 313 9.93 3.13 6.46
N GLY A 314 9.03 3.28 5.48
CA GLY A 314 8.02 2.27 5.16
C GLY A 314 6.90 2.13 6.21
N ARG A 315 6.77 3.09 7.13
CA ARG A 315 5.67 3.20 8.09
C ARG A 315 4.85 4.46 7.83
N LEU A 316 3.54 4.29 7.85
CA LEU A 316 2.60 5.38 7.66
C LEU A 316 2.07 5.81 9.04
N THR A 317 2.29 7.07 9.41
CA THR A 317 1.69 7.67 10.61
C THR A 317 0.51 8.53 10.17
N LEU A 318 -0.70 8.21 10.62
CA LEU A 318 -1.94 8.92 10.30
C LEU A 318 -2.67 9.22 11.60
N GLY A 319 -2.76 10.50 11.98
CA GLY A 319 -3.24 10.89 13.31
C GLY A 319 -2.33 10.32 14.40
N GLU A 320 -2.92 9.61 15.37
CA GLU A 320 -2.19 8.93 16.46
C GLU A 320 -1.78 7.49 16.11
N ALA A 321 -2.26 6.95 15.00
CA ALA A 321 -2.06 5.57 14.63
C ALA A 321 -0.86 5.39 13.68
N THR A 322 -0.20 4.24 13.82
CA THR A 322 0.93 3.85 12.97
C THR A 322 0.54 2.60 12.18
N TYR A 323 0.77 2.64 10.87
CA TYR A 323 0.37 1.60 9.95
C TYR A 323 1.57 0.97 9.23
N THR A 324 1.41 -0.31 8.86
CA THR A 324 2.40 -1.14 8.18
C THR A 324 1.78 -1.86 6.99
N ARG A 325 2.63 -2.31 6.05
CA ARG A 325 2.24 -3.21 4.95
C ARG A 325 2.11 -4.66 5.38
N GLN A 326 2.80 -5.04 6.45
CA GLN A 326 2.72 -6.40 6.98
C GLN A 326 1.32 -6.62 7.54
N TYR A 327 0.72 -7.76 7.23
CA TYR A 327 -0.61 -8.11 7.72
C TYR A 327 -0.63 -8.09 9.27
N VAL A 328 -1.60 -7.37 9.82
CA VAL A 328 -1.95 -7.35 11.25
C VAL A 328 -3.47 -7.52 11.30
N GLU A 329 -3.96 -8.43 12.14
CA GLU A 329 -5.40 -8.63 12.32
C GLU A 329 -6.07 -7.32 12.74
N GLN A 330 -7.19 -6.99 12.08
CA GLN A 330 -7.93 -5.74 12.31
C GLN A 330 -9.34 -6.04 12.81
N PRO A 331 -9.95 -5.11 13.56
CA PRO A 331 -11.25 -5.36 14.15
C PRO A 331 -12.37 -5.45 13.09
N GLY A 332 -13.11 -6.55 13.15
CA GLY A 332 -14.26 -6.85 12.31
C GLY A 332 -15.57 -6.22 12.81
N ALA A 333 -16.66 -6.45 12.09
CA ALA A 333 -17.99 -5.97 12.49
C ALA A 333 -18.44 -6.58 13.82
N GLU A 334 -18.06 -7.82 14.06
CA GLU A 334 -18.25 -8.59 15.28
C GLU A 334 -17.55 -7.96 16.50
N ASP A 335 -16.44 -7.24 16.27
CA ASP A 335 -15.67 -6.61 17.33
C ASP A 335 -16.24 -5.24 17.74
N PHE A 336 -17.18 -4.69 16.95
CA PHE A 336 -17.73 -3.35 17.16
C PHE A 336 -18.28 -3.16 18.58
N TYR A 337 -18.99 -4.17 19.08
CA TYR A 337 -19.54 -4.15 20.43
C TYR A 337 -18.75 -5.02 21.42
N ALA A 338 -17.81 -5.85 20.96
CA ALA A 338 -17.02 -6.74 21.82
C ALA A 338 -16.26 -5.99 22.94
N ALA A 339 -15.78 -4.77 22.65
CA ALA A 339 -15.06 -3.95 23.62
C ALA A 339 -15.91 -3.55 24.86
N ILE A 340 -17.23 -3.47 24.71
CA ILE A 340 -18.17 -3.12 25.79
C ILE A 340 -19.09 -4.28 26.18
N ALA A 341 -19.15 -5.34 25.38
CA ALA A 341 -20.00 -6.50 25.63
C ALA A 341 -19.71 -7.15 26.99
N GLY A 342 -20.76 -7.70 27.59
CA GLY A 342 -20.73 -8.35 28.89
C GLY A 342 -21.45 -7.57 29.98
N SER A 343 -21.34 -8.07 31.20
CA SER A 343 -22.03 -7.53 32.38
C SER A 343 -21.15 -6.54 33.14
N TRP A 344 -21.73 -5.39 33.47
CA TRP A 344 -21.09 -4.30 34.18
C TRP A 344 -21.89 -3.98 35.44
N ILE A 345 -21.21 -3.97 36.58
CA ILE A 345 -21.81 -3.79 37.90
C ILE A 345 -21.42 -2.42 38.44
N ALA A 346 -22.41 -1.64 38.86
CA ALA A 346 -22.22 -0.35 39.49
C ALA A 346 -21.34 -0.46 40.75
N ALA A 347 -20.22 0.25 40.80
CA ALA A 347 -19.20 0.07 41.84
C ALA A 347 -19.64 0.46 43.26
N GLN A 348 -20.68 1.28 43.41
CA GLN A 348 -21.21 1.73 44.71
C GLN A 348 -22.66 1.29 44.97
N ASN A 349 -23.31 0.62 44.01
CA ASN A 349 -24.69 0.15 44.13
C ASN A 349 -24.88 -1.11 43.29
N HIS A 350 -24.53 -2.26 43.88
CA HIS A 350 -24.52 -3.54 43.17
C HIS A 350 -25.92 -4.01 42.69
N ASN A 351 -26.99 -3.28 43.04
CA ASN A 351 -28.34 -3.49 42.51
C ASN A 351 -28.53 -2.92 41.10
N LEU A 352 -27.52 -2.22 40.55
CA LEU A 352 -27.53 -1.68 39.19
C LEU A 352 -26.56 -2.47 38.31
N VAL A 353 -27.09 -3.23 37.35
CA VAL A 353 -26.32 -4.02 36.39
C VAL A 353 -26.68 -3.61 34.98
N LEU A 354 -25.67 -3.43 34.14
CA LEU A 354 -25.82 -3.23 32.70
C LEU A 354 -25.27 -4.46 31.97
N GLU A 355 -26.07 -5.05 31.09
CA GLU A 355 -25.64 -6.12 30.21
C GLU A 355 -25.67 -5.62 28.77
N PHE A 356 -24.50 -5.49 28.15
CA PHE A 356 -24.38 -5.11 26.74
C PHE A 356 -24.25 -6.36 25.89
N ALA A 357 -25.16 -6.51 24.94
CA ALA A 357 -25.12 -7.57 23.93
C ALA A 357 -24.24 -7.16 22.74
N GLY A 358 -23.68 -8.16 22.06
CA GLY A 358 -22.85 -7.97 20.85
C GLY A 358 -23.62 -7.48 19.62
N ASP A 359 -24.92 -7.18 19.75
CA ASP A 359 -25.80 -6.72 18.67
C ASP A 359 -26.25 -5.26 18.82
N GLY A 360 -25.73 -4.53 19.81
CA GLY A 360 -26.11 -3.14 20.09
C GLY A 360 -27.29 -2.99 21.05
N THR A 361 -27.78 -4.09 21.62
CA THR A 361 -28.80 -4.07 22.69
C THR A 361 -28.14 -3.92 24.05
N VAL A 362 -28.84 -3.24 24.97
CA VAL A 362 -28.45 -3.16 26.38
C VAL A 362 -29.62 -3.51 27.28
N VAL A 363 -29.35 -4.24 28.35
CA VAL A 363 -30.33 -4.54 29.41
C VAL A 363 -29.86 -3.89 30.69
N PHE A 364 -30.73 -3.10 31.31
CA PHE A 364 -30.51 -2.48 32.61
C PHE A 364 -31.33 -3.21 33.66
N HIS A 365 -30.65 -3.77 34.65
CA HIS A 365 -31.26 -4.35 35.84
C HIS A 365 -31.13 -3.36 36.99
N SER A 366 -32.27 -3.01 37.56
CA SER A 366 -32.38 -2.26 38.81
C SER A 366 -33.05 -3.16 39.85
N GLY A 367 -32.82 -2.92 41.15
CA GLY A 367 -33.53 -3.63 42.22
C GLY A 367 -35.07 -3.56 42.10
N SER A 368 -35.61 -2.60 41.35
CA SER A 368 -37.04 -2.45 41.06
C SER A 368 -37.55 -3.13 39.78
N GLY A 369 -36.67 -3.65 38.92
CA GLY A 369 -37.07 -4.26 37.65
C GLY A 369 -36.00 -4.21 36.55
N THR A 370 -36.33 -4.77 35.38
CA THR A 370 -35.43 -4.83 34.21
C THR A 370 -36.00 -4.03 33.04
N VAL A 371 -35.16 -3.21 32.41
CA VAL A 371 -35.49 -2.40 31.23
C VAL A 371 -34.54 -2.76 30.09
N ARG A 372 -35.06 -2.90 28.87
CA ARG A 372 -34.25 -3.13 27.67
C ARG A 372 -34.18 -1.85 26.84
N GLY A 373 -33.01 -1.60 26.28
CA GLY A 373 -32.72 -0.45 25.46
C GLY A 373 -31.74 -0.76 24.33
N THR A 374 -31.32 0.28 23.64
CA THR A 374 -30.30 0.22 22.59
C THR A 374 -29.09 1.06 22.97
N LEU A 375 -27.96 0.79 22.32
CA LEU A 375 -26.73 1.53 22.54
C LEU A 375 -26.18 2.08 21.21
N ALA A 376 -25.68 3.30 21.25
CA ALA A 376 -24.83 3.86 20.22
C ALA A 376 -23.41 3.97 20.80
N PHE A 377 -22.42 3.36 20.15
CA PHE A 377 -21.04 3.31 20.66
C PHE A 377 -20.06 3.75 19.56
N ASN A 378 -19.14 4.62 19.94
CA ASN A 378 -17.96 4.97 19.17
C ASN A 378 -16.76 4.24 19.79
N PRO A 379 -16.29 3.13 19.20
CA PRO A 379 -15.19 2.34 19.76
C PRO A 379 -13.85 3.07 19.74
N VAL A 380 -13.65 4.04 18.83
CA VAL A 380 -12.41 4.82 18.72
C VAL A 380 -12.29 5.81 19.88
N GLU A 381 -13.36 6.56 20.13
CA GLU A 381 -13.40 7.53 21.24
C GLU A 381 -13.72 6.85 22.58
N ARG A 382 -14.15 5.58 22.55
CA ARG A 382 -14.65 4.81 23.69
C ARG A 382 -15.80 5.52 24.41
N THR A 383 -16.65 6.22 23.66
CA THR A 383 -17.81 6.98 24.14
C THR A 383 -19.09 6.46 23.52
N GLY A 384 -20.23 6.73 24.14
CA GLY A 384 -21.51 6.35 23.57
C GLY A 384 -22.72 6.85 24.34
N THR A 385 -23.88 6.37 23.92
CA THR A 385 -25.17 6.70 24.52
C THR A 385 -26.02 5.44 24.66
N ILE A 386 -26.56 5.21 25.86
CA ILE A 386 -27.56 4.19 26.16
C ILE A 386 -28.94 4.83 26.05
N SER A 387 -29.88 4.19 25.36
CA SER A 387 -31.27 4.64 25.24
C SER A 387 -32.20 3.57 25.78
N LEU A 388 -32.77 3.78 26.98
CA LEU A 388 -33.68 2.82 27.63
C LEU A 388 -35.15 3.04 27.24
N ALA A 389 -35.50 4.25 26.82
CA ALA A 389 -36.81 4.65 26.30
C ALA A 389 -36.64 5.83 25.33
N GLU A 390 -37.71 6.27 24.65
CA GLU A 390 -37.68 7.41 23.70
C GLU A 390 -37.21 8.73 24.33
N THR A 391 -37.21 8.85 25.66
CA THR A 391 -36.84 10.08 26.38
C THR A 391 -35.71 9.89 27.38
N GLU A 392 -35.21 8.66 27.54
CA GLU A 392 -34.17 8.33 28.53
C GLU A 392 -32.88 7.95 27.80
N HIS A 393 -31.95 8.91 27.77
CA HIS A 393 -30.65 8.77 27.14
C HIS A 393 -29.54 9.07 28.15
N TYR A 394 -28.62 8.12 28.32
CA TYR A 394 -27.50 8.22 29.26
C TYR A 394 -26.20 8.19 28.48
N SER A 395 -25.33 9.16 28.72
CA SER A 395 -24.02 9.19 28.06
C SER A 395 -23.06 8.26 28.81
N PHE A 396 -22.18 7.58 28.09
CA PHE A 396 -21.15 6.78 28.73
C PHE A 396 -19.77 6.97 28.11
N ARG A 397 -18.75 6.70 28.92
CA ARG A 397 -17.35 6.59 28.49
C ARG A 397 -16.71 5.35 29.10
N LEU A 398 -15.93 4.63 28.32
CA LEU A 398 -15.16 3.48 28.77
C LEU A 398 -13.70 3.89 28.93
N ALA A 399 -13.23 3.94 30.18
CA ALA A 399 -11.84 4.24 30.50
C ALA A 399 -11.18 3.02 31.13
N GLU A 400 -10.19 2.45 30.44
CA GLU A 400 -9.54 1.18 30.81
C GLU A 400 -10.60 0.08 31.03
N ASP A 401 -10.71 -0.45 32.25
CA ASP A 401 -11.64 -1.49 32.67
C ASP A 401 -12.87 -0.96 33.43
N THR A 402 -13.10 0.36 33.42
CA THR A 402 -14.24 1.01 34.09
C THR A 402 -15.14 1.72 33.09
N LEU A 403 -16.41 1.35 33.10
CA LEU A 403 -17.46 2.04 32.35
C LEU A 403 -18.07 3.14 33.21
N TYR A 404 -18.10 4.37 32.74
CA TYR A 404 -18.75 5.48 33.41
C TYR A 404 -20.02 5.86 32.67
N VAL A 405 -21.18 5.66 33.28
CA VAL A 405 -22.49 6.06 32.74
C VAL A 405 -22.98 7.29 33.51
N ASP A 406 -23.15 8.42 32.83
CA ASP A 406 -23.41 9.74 33.42
C ASP A 406 -22.47 10.08 34.59
N GLY A 407 -21.21 9.65 34.47
CA GLY A 407 -20.17 9.85 35.49
C GLY A 407 -20.17 8.82 36.63
N TYR A 408 -21.16 7.92 36.67
CA TYR A 408 -21.23 6.86 37.66
C TYR A 408 -20.44 5.60 37.24
N PRO A 409 -19.53 5.07 38.07
CA PRO A 409 -18.63 3.99 37.68
C PRO A 409 -19.25 2.58 37.76
N TYR A 410 -18.97 1.76 36.75
CA TYR A 410 -19.29 0.35 36.64
C TYR A 410 -18.03 -0.47 36.32
N VAL A 411 -17.92 -1.67 36.89
CA VAL A 411 -16.80 -2.59 36.70
C VAL A 411 -17.27 -3.89 36.05
N ARG A 412 -16.38 -4.57 35.31
CA ARG A 412 -16.71 -5.85 34.66
C ARG A 412 -16.99 -6.92 35.72
N ALA A 413 -18.11 -7.64 35.55
CA ALA A 413 -18.52 -8.69 36.48
C ALA A 413 -17.47 -9.81 36.66
N GLU A 414 -16.69 -10.12 35.61
CA GLU A 414 -15.64 -11.16 35.61
C GLU A 414 -14.37 -10.79 36.40
N THR A 415 -14.16 -9.51 36.70
CA THR A 415 -12.99 -9.03 37.46
C THR A 415 -13.20 -9.12 38.98
N VAL A 416 -14.41 -9.49 39.42
CA VAL A 416 -14.76 -9.70 40.82
C VAL A 416 -14.45 -11.16 41.19
N ASN A 417 -13.33 -11.40 41.90
CA ASN A 417 -12.85 -12.74 42.29
C ASN A 417 -13.94 -13.60 42.98
N ILE A 418 -14.26 -14.75 42.36
CA ILE A 418 -15.29 -15.72 42.79
C ILE A 418 -14.63 -16.90 43.53
N PRO A 419 -15.05 -17.28 44.76
CA PRO A 419 -14.77 -18.60 45.30
C PRO A 419 -15.77 -19.62 44.75
N GLU A 420 -15.29 -20.73 44.17
CA GLU A 420 -16.12 -21.88 43.76
C GLU A 420 -16.98 -22.41 44.91
N ARG A 421 -18.31 -22.26 44.80
CA ARG A 421 -19.27 -23.25 45.28
C ARG A 421 -20.66 -23.02 44.69
N ASP A 422 -21.25 -24.14 44.28
CA ASP A 422 -22.62 -24.32 43.78
C ASP A 422 -23.67 -24.10 44.90
N PRO A 423 -24.59 -23.13 44.77
CA PRO A 423 -25.69 -22.93 45.70
C PRO A 423 -27.00 -22.81 44.91
N ASP A 424 -27.36 -23.86 44.19
CA ASP A 424 -28.55 -23.89 43.36
C ASP A 424 -29.88 -24.01 44.15
N SER A 425 -29.87 -23.72 45.46
CA SER A 425 -31.04 -23.76 46.34
C SER A 425 -31.01 -22.63 47.38
N LEU A 426 -32.01 -21.74 47.32
CA LEU A 426 -32.29 -20.72 48.36
C LEU A 426 -32.54 -21.31 49.77
N PRO A 427 -33.21 -22.47 49.95
CA PRO A 427 -33.44 -23.05 51.27
C PRO A 427 -32.18 -23.22 52.11
N GLY A 428 -32.32 -23.00 53.41
CA GLY A 428 -31.23 -23.08 54.38
C GLY A 428 -31.00 -21.80 55.16
N MET A 429 -29.94 -21.80 55.97
CA MET A 429 -29.56 -20.71 56.85
C MET A 429 -28.60 -19.74 56.17
N TRP A 430 -28.87 -18.45 56.34
CA TRP A 430 -28.13 -17.34 55.78
C TRP A 430 -27.78 -16.35 56.89
N TYR A 431 -26.51 -16.00 56.97
CA TYR A 431 -25.94 -15.10 57.99
C TYR A 431 -25.58 -13.78 57.32
N ASP A 432 -25.93 -12.64 57.92
CA ASP A 432 -25.43 -11.35 57.44
C ASP A 432 -23.89 -11.39 57.46
N GLU A 433 -23.28 -11.01 56.34
CA GLU A 433 -21.83 -10.99 56.19
C GLU A 433 -21.15 -9.97 57.11
N ALA A 434 -21.83 -8.88 57.45
CA ALA A 434 -21.32 -7.89 58.38
C ALA A 434 -21.51 -8.30 59.85
N GLY A 435 -22.32 -9.33 60.11
CA GLY A 435 -22.64 -9.79 61.47
C GLY A 435 -23.53 -8.83 62.26
N GLN A 436 -24.23 -7.89 61.61
CA GLN A 436 -25.01 -6.83 62.26
C GLN A 436 -26.52 -7.00 62.11
N ALA A 437 -26.98 -7.46 60.95
CA ALA A 437 -28.40 -7.54 60.62
C ALA A 437 -29.05 -8.83 61.11
N GLY A 438 -28.29 -9.90 61.35
CA GLY A 438 -28.79 -11.17 61.89
C GLY A 438 -28.86 -12.30 60.86
N THR A 439 -29.84 -13.19 60.99
CA THR A 439 -29.97 -14.40 60.15
C THR A 439 -31.31 -14.51 59.43
N LEU A 440 -31.30 -15.20 58.31
CA LEU A 440 -32.47 -15.61 57.54
C LEU A 440 -32.46 -17.12 57.36
N TYR A 441 -33.58 -17.78 57.63
CA TYR A 441 -33.79 -19.19 57.35
C TYR A 441 -34.95 -19.37 56.38
N PHE A 442 -34.68 -19.95 55.22
CA PHE A 442 -35.69 -20.27 54.21
C PHE A 442 -36.01 -21.76 54.25
N ASP A 443 -37.27 -22.10 54.51
CA ASP A 443 -37.76 -23.47 54.54
C ASP A 443 -38.29 -23.91 53.16
N GLU A 444 -38.13 -25.18 52.80
CA GLU A 444 -38.60 -25.71 51.51
C GLU A 444 -40.12 -25.55 51.29
N ASN A 445 -40.90 -25.40 52.36
CA ASN A 445 -42.34 -25.19 52.29
C ASN A 445 -42.77 -23.74 51.92
N GLY A 446 -41.82 -22.83 51.70
CA GLY A 446 -42.09 -21.43 51.38
C GLY A 446 -42.20 -20.51 52.61
N ALA A 447 -41.88 -20.99 53.81
CA ALA A 447 -41.76 -20.16 55.01
C ALA A 447 -40.36 -19.53 55.12
N VAL A 448 -40.30 -18.33 55.69
CA VAL A 448 -39.04 -17.67 56.07
C VAL A 448 -39.07 -17.32 57.56
N THR A 449 -37.92 -17.46 58.22
CA THR A 449 -37.69 -16.93 59.57
C THR A 449 -36.56 -15.93 59.51
N MET A 450 -36.76 -14.74 60.06
CA MET A 450 -35.75 -13.69 60.16
C MET A 450 -35.46 -13.43 61.63
N GLU A 451 -34.21 -13.55 62.04
CA GLU A 451 -33.76 -13.22 63.39
C GLU A 451 -32.83 -12.03 63.34
N THR A 452 -33.17 -10.93 64.01
CA THR A 452 -32.32 -9.73 64.11
C THR A 452 -32.33 -9.21 65.54
N HIS A 453 -31.15 -8.94 66.10
CA HIS A 453 -30.98 -8.42 67.47
C HIS A 453 -31.79 -9.19 68.53
N GLY A 454 -31.80 -10.53 68.43
CA GLY A 454 -32.52 -11.42 69.35
C GLY A 454 -34.04 -11.47 69.18
N VAL A 455 -34.61 -10.80 68.17
CA VAL A 455 -36.04 -10.84 67.83
C VAL A 455 -36.27 -11.73 66.61
N VAL A 456 -37.25 -12.63 66.70
CA VAL A 456 -37.59 -13.58 65.64
C VAL A 456 -38.89 -13.18 64.96
N TYR A 457 -38.83 -12.97 63.65
CA TYR A 457 -39.94 -12.69 62.76
C TYR A 457 -40.22 -13.90 61.86
N SER A 458 -41.49 -14.17 61.62
CA SER A 458 -41.93 -15.27 60.76
C SER A 458 -42.64 -14.72 59.53
N GLY A 459 -42.53 -15.44 58.41
CA GLY A 459 -43.02 -14.97 57.14
C GLY A 459 -43.15 -16.05 56.08
N THR A 460 -43.47 -15.62 54.87
CA THR A 460 -43.49 -16.47 53.67
C THR A 460 -42.61 -15.89 52.58
N TYR A 461 -42.16 -16.72 51.64
CA TYR A 461 -41.38 -16.27 50.50
C TYR A 461 -41.82 -16.96 49.20
N THR A 462 -41.56 -16.28 48.09
CA THR A 462 -41.67 -16.82 46.73
C THR A 462 -40.35 -16.59 46.02
N PHE A 463 -39.79 -17.64 45.41
CA PHE A 463 -38.50 -17.56 44.72
C PHE A 463 -38.54 -18.27 43.37
N ASN A 464 -38.15 -17.56 42.32
CA ASN A 464 -38.00 -18.10 40.98
C ASN A 464 -36.54 -18.51 40.76
N LYS A 465 -36.28 -19.81 40.84
CA LYS A 465 -34.94 -20.39 40.65
C LYS A 465 -34.31 -20.01 39.30
N ALA A 466 -35.08 -19.97 38.22
CA ALA A 466 -34.56 -19.63 36.90
C ALA A 466 -34.15 -18.15 36.79
N ALA A 467 -34.76 -17.27 37.59
CA ALA A 467 -34.47 -15.85 37.62
C ALA A 467 -33.54 -15.44 38.79
N GLY A 468 -33.12 -16.38 39.64
CA GLY A 468 -32.30 -16.12 40.82
C GLY A 468 -32.91 -15.09 41.79
N SER A 469 -34.23 -14.87 41.76
CA SER A 469 -34.88 -13.74 42.43
C SER A 469 -36.25 -14.11 43.00
N GLY A 470 -36.67 -13.35 44.00
CA GLY A 470 -37.90 -13.57 44.72
C GLY A 470 -38.25 -12.42 45.65
N LYS A 471 -39.21 -12.69 46.53
CA LYS A 471 -39.59 -11.78 47.62
C LYS A 471 -39.93 -12.59 48.85
N MET A 472 -39.68 -12.02 50.02
CA MET A 472 -40.17 -12.52 51.30
C MET A 472 -41.09 -11.48 51.94
N VAL A 473 -42.06 -11.95 52.73
CA VAL A 473 -43.00 -11.14 53.48
C VAL A 473 -42.92 -11.59 54.92
N VAL A 474 -42.48 -10.71 55.81
CA VAL A 474 -42.32 -10.96 57.25
C VAL A 474 -43.24 -10.05 58.04
N GLU A 475 -43.88 -10.59 59.08
CA GLU A 475 -44.74 -9.79 59.97
C GLU A 475 -43.87 -9.10 61.04
N VAL A 476 -43.81 -7.77 61.01
CA VAL A 476 -43.06 -6.95 61.98
C VAL A 476 -44.07 -6.03 62.68
N ASP A 477 -44.18 -6.16 64.00
CA ASP A 477 -45.11 -5.36 64.83
C ASP A 477 -46.57 -5.35 64.35
N GLY A 478 -47.01 -6.45 63.71
CA GLY A 478 -48.36 -6.63 63.18
C GLY A 478 -48.59 -6.08 61.77
N GLU A 479 -47.52 -5.64 61.08
CA GLU A 479 -47.56 -5.22 59.67
C GLU A 479 -46.71 -6.13 58.77
N ASP A 480 -47.20 -6.40 57.56
CA ASP A 480 -46.47 -7.18 56.55
C ASP A 480 -45.40 -6.32 55.87
N VAL A 481 -44.13 -6.66 56.08
CA VAL A 481 -43.00 -6.04 55.40
C VAL A 481 -42.55 -6.93 54.25
N THR A 482 -42.61 -6.41 53.02
CA THR A 482 -42.11 -7.11 51.83
C THR A 482 -40.67 -6.72 51.55
N ILE A 483 -39.79 -7.72 51.44
CA ILE A 483 -38.36 -7.56 51.18
C ILE A 483 -38.00 -8.35 49.92
N SER A 484 -37.31 -7.70 48.98
CA SER A 484 -36.85 -8.37 47.76
C SER A 484 -35.66 -9.27 48.08
N ILE A 485 -35.57 -10.44 47.44
CA ILE A 485 -34.46 -11.38 47.65
C ILE A 485 -33.84 -11.83 46.32
N TYR A 486 -32.51 -11.88 46.28
CA TYR A 486 -31.75 -12.31 45.10
C TYR A 486 -30.64 -13.27 45.51
N LEU A 487 -30.55 -14.40 44.82
CA LEU A 487 -29.48 -15.36 45.00
C LEU A 487 -28.50 -15.19 43.84
N LEU A 488 -27.33 -14.64 44.13
CA LEU A 488 -26.32 -14.37 43.12
C LEU A 488 -24.95 -14.81 43.64
N TYR A 489 -24.30 -15.71 42.90
CA TYR A 489 -22.95 -16.18 43.21
C TYR A 489 -22.79 -16.76 44.64
N GLY A 490 -23.81 -17.45 45.15
CA GLY A 490 -23.78 -18.07 46.50
C GLY A 490 -23.95 -17.13 47.67
N LYS A 491 -24.34 -15.89 47.38
CA LYS A 491 -24.78 -14.91 48.36
C LYS A 491 -26.23 -14.56 48.14
N LEU A 492 -26.93 -14.32 49.24
CA LEU A 492 -28.30 -13.87 49.25
C LEU A 492 -28.32 -12.37 49.52
N TYR A 493 -28.90 -11.60 48.61
CA TYR A 493 -29.03 -10.16 48.72
C TYR A 493 -30.48 -9.85 49.09
N THR A 494 -30.63 -8.96 50.05
CA THR A 494 -31.88 -8.26 50.37
C THR A 494 -31.74 -6.79 49.99
N ASP A 495 -32.77 -5.98 50.22
CA ASP A 495 -32.77 -4.55 49.84
C ASP A 495 -31.52 -3.79 50.34
N ASP A 496 -31.07 -4.07 51.57
CA ASP A 496 -29.95 -3.34 52.20
C ASP A 496 -28.83 -4.24 52.78
N THR A 497 -28.95 -5.57 52.68
CA THR A 497 -28.05 -6.50 53.39
C THR A 497 -27.65 -7.69 52.54
N VAL A 498 -26.40 -8.12 52.68
CA VAL A 498 -25.82 -9.29 52.01
C VAL A 498 -25.63 -10.41 53.01
N TYR A 499 -26.14 -11.59 52.66
CA TYR A 499 -26.07 -12.78 53.49
C TYR A 499 -25.26 -13.88 52.80
N THR A 500 -24.66 -14.74 53.62
CA THR A 500 -23.88 -15.90 53.22
C THR A 500 -24.34 -17.15 53.96
N GLN A 501 -24.20 -18.33 53.35
CA GLN A 501 -24.43 -19.60 54.06
C GLN A 501 -23.23 -20.02 54.93
N LYS A 502 -22.09 -19.32 54.81
CA LYS A 502 -20.96 -19.52 55.73
C LYS A 502 -21.31 -18.92 57.07
N HIS A 503 -21.03 -19.64 58.15
CA HIS A 503 -21.31 -19.14 59.48
C HIS A 503 -20.53 -17.84 59.75
N VAL A 504 -21.25 -16.80 60.18
CA VAL A 504 -20.73 -15.51 60.66
C VAL A 504 -21.38 -15.24 62.00
N GLU A 505 -20.58 -14.89 63.02
CA GLU A 505 -21.09 -14.52 64.34
C GLU A 505 -21.94 -13.25 64.21
N GLN A 506 -23.18 -13.29 64.73
CA GLN A 506 -24.14 -12.20 64.64
C GLN A 506 -24.20 -11.41 65.93
N ALA A 507 -24.43 -10.10 65.81
CA ALA A 507 -24.72 -9.24 66.95
C ALA A 507 -25.95 -9.78 67.71
N PRO A 508 -25.86 -9.90 69.04
CA PRO A 508 -26.93 -10.46 69.86
C PRO A 508 -28.17 -9.56 69.94
#